data_AF-A0A970T7X6-F1
#
_entry.id   AF-A0A970T7X6-F1
#
_cell.length_a   1.000
_cell.length_b   1.000
_cell.length_c   1.000
_cell.angle_alpha   90.00
_cell.angle_beta   90.00
_cell.angle_gamma   90.00
#
_symmetry.space_group_name_H-M   'P 1'
#
loop_
_entity.id
_entity.type
_entity.pdbx_description
1 polymer ?
#
loop_
_entity_poly.entity_id
_entity_poly.type
_entity_poly.pdbx_seq_one_letter_code
_entity_poly.pdbx_strand_id
1 'polypeptide(L)'
;MKQSIFLQIFLFFSVSLFAQSGKVGVEHKEDGWRLLVNGVPFMVNGMNWDYFPVGTNFSYSLWNQSDDFIKKALDDEMSLLKNMNVNTIRVYTGIQPKWIKYIYEKYGIYTMLNHSFGRYGLTLDGAWIANTEYSDQRVKDLLLNEVKELAKEYQNTPGLLLYLLGNENNYGLFWEGAETEDIPMEDRESTRRA
;
A
#
# COMPACT_ATOMS: atom_id res chain seq x y z
N MET A 1 -10.50 49.98 6.14
CA MET A 1 -11.27 49.04 5.29
C MET A 1 -10.46 48.44 4.15
N LYS A 2 -9.84 49.21 3.24
CA LYS A 2 -9.07 48.64 2.11
C LYS A 2 -7.86 47.78 2.50
N GLN A 3 -7.12 48.15 3.56
CA GLN A 3 -5.98 47.35 4.05
C GLN A 3 -6.41 46.04 4.74
N SER A 4 -7.55 46.03 5.43
CA SER A 4 -8.10 44.82 6.06
C SER A 4 -8.59 43.79 5.03
N ILE A 5 -9.11 44.26 3.89
CA ILE A 5 -9.52 43.40 2.76
C ILE A 5 -8.30 42.75 2.09
N PHE A 6 -7.21 43.50 1.89
CA PHE A 6 -5.97 42.94 1.35
C PHE A 6 -5.34 41.87 2.25
N LEU A 7 -5.36 42.08 3.58
CA LEU A 7 -4.86 41.11 4.54
C LEU A 7 -5.70 39.81 4.53
N GLN A 8 -7.02 39.93 4.43
CA GLN A 8 -7.91 38.78 4.31
C GLN A 8 -7.68 38.01 3.01
N ILE A 9 -7.52 38.69 1.87
CA ILE A 9 -7.20 38.04 0.59
C ILE A 9 -5.85 37.30 0.65
N PHE A 10 -4.85 37.87 1.31
CA PHE A 10 -3.53 37.24 1.48
C PHE A 10 -3.60 35.99 2.39
N LEU A 11 -4.43 36.05 3.45
CA LEU A 11 -4.71 34.90 4.33
C LEU A 11 -5.49 33.78 3.61
N PHE A 12 -6.40 34.10 2.69
CA PHE A 12 -7.09 33.08 1.89
C PHE A 12 -6.19 32.44 0.82
N PHE A 13 -5.24 33.20 0.27
CA PHE A 13 -4.26 32.68 -0.70
C PHE A 13 -3.25 31.72 -0.06
N SER A 14 -2.80 32.00 1.17
CA SER A 14 -1.85 31.12 1.86
C SER A 14 -2.46 29.77 2.23
N VAL A 15 -3.76 29.71 2.58
CA VAL A 15 -4.44 28.43 2.87
C VAL A 15 -4.53 27.52 1.64
N SER A 16 -4.63 28.10 0.44
CA SER A 16 -4.74 27.33 -0.81
C SER A 16 -3.42 26.69 -1.24
N LEU A 17 -2.27 27.25 -0.84
CA LEU A 17 -0.95 26.70 -1.15
C LEU A 17 -0.59 25.46 -0.30
N PHE A 18 -1.16 25.32 0.90
CA PHE A 18 -0.97 24.14 1.75
C PHE A 18 -1.92 22.98 1.42
N ALA A 19 -2.89 23.20 0.53
CA ALA A 19 -3.91 22.22 0.16
C ALA A 19 -3.54 21.35 -1.05
N GLN A 20 -2.33 21.50 -1.61
CA GLN A 20 -1.90 20.67 -2.71
C GLN A 20 -1.61 19.27 -2.17
N SER A 21 -2.56 18.34 -2.37
CA SER A 21 -2.32 16.93 -2.10
C SER A 21 -1.06 16.50 -2.86
N GLY A 22 -0.21 15.73 -2.18
CA GLY A 22 1.04 15.27 -2.77
C GLY A 22 0.75 14.55 -4.09
N LYS A 23 1.17 15.12 -5.23
CA LYS A 23 0.90 14.51 -6.54
C LYS A 23 1.97 13.45 -6.80
N VAL A 24 1.58 12.19 -6.66
CA VAL A 24 2.40 11.06 -7.11
C VAL A 24 2.09 10.79 -8.58
N GLY A 25 3.13 10.59 -9.38
CA GLY A 25 2.99 10.26 -10.79
C GLY A 25 4.21 9.55 -11.33
N VAL A 26 4.11 9.11 -12.58
CA VAL A 26 5.23 8.54 -13.32
C VAL A 26 5.49 9.36 -14.57
N GLU A 27 6.76 9.50 -14.93
CA GLU A 27 7.20 10.20 -16.12
C GLU A 27 8.10 9.28 -16.94
N HIS A 28 7.85 9.19 -18.24
CA HIS A 28 8.69 8.46 -19.19
C HIS A 28 9.50 9.44 -20.03
N LYS A 29 10.82 9.25 -20.09
CA LYS A 29 11.74 9.95 -21.00
C LYS A 29 12.56 8.95 -21.79
N GLU A 30 13.45 9.45 -22.64
CA GLU A 30 14.35 8.62 -23.46
C GLU A 30 15.19 7.63 -22.63
N ASP A 31 15.53 7.98 -21.39
CA ASP A 31 16.31 7.14 -20.47
C ASP A 31 15.44 6.31 -19.49
N GLY A 32 14.12 6.28 -19.69
CA GLY A 32 13.20 5.40 -18.99
C GLY A 32 12.23 6.11 -18.04
N TRP A 33 11.69 5.33 -17.09
CA TRP A 33 10.64 5.75 -16.17
C TRP A 33 11.18 6.35 -14.88
N ARG A 34 10.49 7.37 -14.38
CA ARG A 34 10.76 8.00 -13.08
C ARG A 34 9.48 8.05 -12.26
N LEU A 35 9.58 7.69 -10.98
CA LEU A 35 8.58 8.03 -9.97
C LEU A 35 8.76 9.50 -9.60
N LEU A 36 7.69 10.28 -9.70
CA LEU A 36 7.66 11.68 -9.30
C LEU A 36 6.77 11.85 -8.08
N VAL A 37 7.25 12.62 -7.11
CA VAL A 37 6.45 13.11 -5.99
C VAL A 37 6.52 14.63 -6.02
N ASN A 38 5.37 15.28 -6.19
CA ASN A 38 5.25 16.72 -6.38
C ASN A 38 6.09 17.24 -7.56
N GLY A 39 6.17 16.45 -8.63
CA GLY A 39 6.92 16.79 -9.84
C GLY A 39 8.44 16.62 -9.72
N VAL A 40 8.94 16.15 -8.57
CA VAL A 40 10.37 15.90 -8.35
C VAL A 40 10.65 14.40 -8.42
N PRO A 41 11.70 13.94 -9.13
CA PRO A 41 12.13 12.55 -9.09
C PRO A 41 12.34 12.06 -7.65
N PHE A 42 11.66 10.96 -7.32
CA PHE A 42 11.64 10.42 -5.96
C PHE A 42 12.29 9.03 -5.94
N MET A 43 13.42 8.93 -5.24
CA MET A 43 14.07 7.65 -4.97
C MET A 43 13.47 7.04 -3.70
N VAL A 44 12.99 5.80 -3.81
CA VAL A 44 12.44 5.06 -2.67
C VAL A 44 13.59 4.44 -1.88
N ASN A 45 13.79 4.89 -0.64
CA ASN A 45 14.59 4.16 0.36
C ASN A 45 13.61 3.46 1.30
N GLY A 46 13.21 2.25 0.89
CA GLY A 46 12.04 1.54 1.41
C GLY A 46 12.35 0.48 2.46
N MET A 47 11.40 0.23 3.36
CA MET A 47 11.41 -0.91 4.28
C MET A 47 10.05 -1.64 4.24
N ASN A 48 10.06 -2.98 4.24
CA ASN A 48 8.85 -3.74 4.55
C ASN A 48 8.66 -3.69 6.07
N TRP A 49 7.51 -3.20 6.54
CA TRP A 49 7.30 -2.96 7.96
C TRP A 49 5.97 -3.53 8.43
N ASP A 50 6.04 -4.18 9.57
CA ASP A 50 4.89 -4.69 10.33
C ASP A 50 5.25 -4.67 11.82
N TYR A 51 4.25 -4.72 12.70
CA TYR A 51 4.45 -4.60 14.14
C TYR A 51 3.86 -5.79 14.88
N PHE A 52 4.75 -6.57 15.51
CA PHE A 52 4.42 -7.73 16.31
C PHE A 52 5.20 -7.70 17.63
N PRO A 53 4.52 -7.59 18.79
CA PRO A 53 5.18 -7.77 20.07
C PRO A 53 5.83 -9.16 20.19
N VAL A 54 6.91 -9.26 20.96
CA VAL A 54 7.58 -10.55 21.23
C VAL A 54 6.58 -11.56 21.81
N GLY A 55 6.54 -12.76 21.24
CA GLY A 55 5.60 -13.82 21.61
C GLY A 55 4.27 -13.79 20.85
N THR A 56 4.09 -12.83 19.94
CA THR A 56 2.94 -12.79 19.01
C THR A 56 3.33 -13.27 17.61
N ASN A 57 2.36 -13.31 16.70
CA ASN A 57 2.54 -13.71 15.30
C ASN A 57 1.63 -12.86 14.39
N PHE A 58 1.53 -13.25 13.13
CA PHE A 58 0.73 -12.60 12.09
C PHE A 58 -0.76 -12.38 12.42
N SER A 59 -1.32 -13.05 13.42
CA SER A 59 -2.70 -12.83 13.88
C SER A 59 -2.85 -11.58 14.76
N TYR A 60 -1.76 -11.03 15.27
CA TYR A 60 -1.79 -9.78 16.02
C TYR A 60 -1.98 -8.59 15.06
N SER A 61 -2.86 -7.66 15.44
CA SER A 61 -3.08 -6.42 14.70
C SER A 61 -2.79 -5.22 15.60
N LEU A 62 -1.76 -4.46 15.23
CA LEU A 62 -1.47 -3.16 15.82
C LEU A 62 -2.68 -2.21 15.65
N TRP A 63 -3.35 -2.28 14.51
CA TRP A 63 -4.43 -1.36 14.14
C TRP A 63 -5.71 -1.54 14.95
N ASN A 64 -5.83 -2.65 15.69
CA ASN A 64 -6.93 -2.92 16.62
C ASN A 64 -6.62 -2.48 18.06
N GLN A 65 -5.44 -1.91 18.33
CA GLN A 65 -5.06 -1.41 19.65
C GLN A 65 -5.58 0.02 19.88
N SER A 66 -5.40 0.55 21.09
CA SER A 66 -5.75 1.94 21.40
C SER A 66 -4.88 2.93 20.62
N ASP A 67 -5.42 4.10 20.31
CA ASP A 67 -4.70 5.16 19.60
C ASP A 67 -3.39 5.55 20.31
N ASP A 68 -3.39 5.58 21.65
CA ASP A 68 -2.20 5.87 22.44
C ASP A 68 -1.10 4.82 22.24
N PHE A 69 -1.49 3.53 22.19
CA PHE A 69 -0.54 2.45 21.96
C PHE A 69 0.00 2.48 20.53
N ILE A 70 -0.87 2.66 19.52
CA ILE A 70 -0.47 2.78 18.12
C ILE A 70 0.50 3.95 17.94
N LYS A 71 0.15 5.12 18.49
CA LYS A 71 0.99 6.30 18.42
C LYS A 71 2.36 6.05 19.07
N LYS A 72 2.39 5.41 20.24
CA LYS A 72 3.66 5.06 20.91
C LYS A 72 4.51 4.11 20.06
N ALA A 73 3.91 3.04 19.52
CA ALA A 73 4.61 2.10 18.66
C ALA A 73 5.20 2.79 17.41
N LEU A 74 4.41 3.63 16.75
CA LEU A 74 4.88 4.44 15.62
C LEU A 74 5.97 5.42 16.04
N ASP A 75 5.85 6.03 17.21
CA ASP A 75 6.84 6.99 17.71
C ASP A 75 8.21 6.34 17.94
N ASP A 76 8.22 5.11 18.45
CA ASP A 76 9.44 4.34 18.68
C ASP A 76 10.04 3.86 17.34
N GLU A 77 9.23 3.20 16.50
CA GLU A 77 9.69 2.54 15.26
C GLU A 77 10.05 3.53 14.14
N MET A 78 9.20 4.52 13.86
CA MET A 78 9.43 5.46 12.76
C MET A 78 10.63 6.38 13.04
N SER A 79 10.94 6.65 14.30
CA SER A 79 12.15 7.38 14.69
C SER A 79 13.41 6.60 14.30
N LEU A 80 13.43 5.28 14.51
CA LEU A 80 14.54 4.42 14.10
C LEU A 80 14.69 4.37 12.59
N LEU A 81 13.58 4.13 11.87
CA LEU A 81 13.57 4.12 10.40
C LEU A 81 14.06 5.46 9.83
N LYS A 82 13.63 6.58 10.43
CA LYS A 82 14.08 7.91 10.04
C LYS A 82 15.58 8.07 10.24
N ASN A 83 16.13 7.61 11.37
CA ASN A 83 17.57 7.64 11.63
C ASN A 83 18.37 6.77 10.63
N MET A 84 17.75 5.76 10.04
CA MET A 84 18.32 4.94 8.96
C MET A 84 18.12 5.54 7.56
N ASN A 85 17.60 6.77 7.46
CA ASN A 85 17.24 7.46 6.21
C ASN A 85 16.16 6.76 5.38
N VAL A 86 15.35 5.89 5.99
CA VAL A 86 14.16 5.33 5.33
C VAL A 86 13.18 6.45 5.05
N ASN A 87 12.64 6.48 3.83
CA ASN A 87 11.66 7.47 3.40
C ASN A 87 10.32 6.85 3.00
N THR A 88 10.22 5.52 2.94
CA THR A 88 9.01 4.81 2.54
C THR A 88 8.89 3.49 3.29
N ILE A 89 7.68 3.11 3.67
CA ILE A 89 7.37 1.78 4.20
C ILE A 89 6.34 1.07 3.32
N ARG A 90 6.48 -0.24 3.15
CA ARG A 90 5.41 -1.12 2.67
C ARG A 90 4.70 -1.72 3.88
N VAL A 91 3.38 -1.53 3.93
CA VAL A 91 2.51 -2.01 5.02
C VAL A 91 1.29 -2.67 4.41
N TYR A 92 0.87 -3.82 4.94
CA TYR A 92 -0.39 -4.44 4.54
C TYR A 92 -1.60 -3.57 4.92
N THR A 93 -2.71 -3.75 4.20
CA THR A 93 -3.98 -3.09 4.50
C THR A 93 -4.43 -3.35 5.94
N GLY A 94 -5.14 -2.37 6.52
CA GLY A 94 -5.60 -2.39 7.92
C GLY A 94 -5.13 -1.16 8.70
N ILE A 95 -4.02 -0.55 8.29
CA ILE A 95 -3.56 0.74 8.79
C ILE A 95 -4.57 1.84 8.46
N GLN A 96 -5.14 2.52 9.47
CA GLN A 96 -6.10 3.59 9.18
C GLN A 96 -5.44 4.81 8.52
N PRO A 97 -6.14 5.55 7.62
CA PRO A 97 -5.59 6.74 6.93
C PRO A 97 -4.95 7.79 7.86
N LYS A 98 -5.48 7.96 9.07
CA LYS A 98 -4.94 8.88 10.08
C LYS A 98 -3.49 8.54 10.48
N TRP A 99 -3.11 7.26 10.48
CA TRP A 99 -1.76 6.84 10.84
C TRP A 99 -0.78 6.96 9.68
N ILE A 100 -1.23 6.73 8.44
CA ILE A 100 -0.43 7.08 7.25
C ILE A 100 -0.08 8.56 7.27
N LYS A 101 -1.09 9.42 7.50
CA LYS A 101 -0.90 10.86 7.65
C LYS A 101 0.08 11.18 8.78
N TYR A 102 -0.08 10.57 9.95
CA TYR A 102 0.80 10.80 11.10
C TYR A 102 2.26 10.44 10.81
N ILE A 103 2.51 9.27 10.22
CA ILE A 103 3.84 8.79 9.85
C ILE A 103 4.48 9.78 8.86
N TYR A 104 3.73 10.21 7.85
CA TYR A 104 4.21 11.14 6.86
C TYR A 104 4.48 12.54 7.41
N GLU A 105 3.53 13.16 8.11
CA GLU A 105 3.68 14.53 8.60
C GLU A 105 4.77 14.64 9.67
N LYS A 106 4.93 13.62 10.51
CA LYS A 106 5.90 13.66 11.61
C LYS A 106 7.30 13.18 11.21
N TYR A 107 7.38 12.15 10.36
CA TYR A 107 8.66 11.51 10.03
C TYR A 107 9.09 11.73 8.57
N GLY A 108 8.21 12.23 7.71
CA GLY A 108 8.47 12.34 6.28
C GLY A 108 8.63 10.97 5.62
N ILE A 109 7.96 9.94 6.15
CA ILE A 109 7.97 8.58 5.63
C ILE A 109 6.64 8.35 4.90
N TYR A 110 6.74 7.95 3.63
CA TYR A 110 5.60 7.59 2.80
C TYR A 110 5.14 6.15 3.05
N THR A 111 3.90 5.84 2.69
CA THR A 111 3.34 4.48 2.78
C THR A 111 2.99 3.93 1.41
N MET A 112 3.52 2.76 1.08
CA MET A 112 3.00 1.87 0.04
C MET A 112 1.98 0.93 0.68
N LEU A 113 0.71 1.10 0.34
CA LEU A 113 -0.39 0.33 0.94
C LEU A 113 -0.60 -0.97 0.17
N ASN A 114 -0.35 -2.10 0.83
CA ASN A 114 -0.35 -3.40 0.19
C ASN A 114 -1.60 -4.22 0.47
N HIS A 115 -2.41 -4.42 -0.56
CA HIS A 115 -3.52 -5.37 -0.54
C HIS A 115 -3.03 -6.76 -0.96
N SER A 116 -3.41 -7.83 -0.25
CA SER A 116 -2.96 -9.21 -0.58
C SER A 116 -3.43 -9.68 -1.96
N PHE A 117 -4.52 -9.11 -2.45
CA PHE A 117 -5.13 -9.42 -3.74
C PHE A 117 -5.39 -10.92 -3.92
N GLY A 118 -5.81 -11.59 -2.84
CA GLY A 118 -6.11 -13.03 -2.84
C GLY A 118 -4.90 -13.94 -2.63
N ARG A 119 -3.71 -13.42 -2.33
CA ARG A 119 -2.50 -14.27 -2.19
C ARG A 119 -2.65 -15.41 -1.17
N TYR A 120 -3.29 -15.13 -0.05
CA TYR A 120 -3.36 -16.01 1.11
C TYR A 120 -4.73 -16.69 1.27
N GLY A 121 -5.48 -16.80 0.18
CA GLY A 121 -6.83 -17.36 0.16
C GLY A 121 -7.93 -16.31 0.32
N LEU A 122 -9.16 -16.75 0.08
CA LEU A 122 -10.37 -15.93 0.08
C LEU A 122 -11.52 -16.67 0.76
N THR A 123 -12.46 -15.92 1.34
CA THR A 123 -13.76 -16.45 1.74
C THR A 123 -14.77 -16.15 0.64
N LEU A 124 -15.24 -17.19 -0.07
CA LEU A 124 -16.30 -17.07 -1.07
C LEU A 124 -17.55 -17.80 -0.56
N ASP A 125 -18.70 -17.12 -0.61
CA ASP A 125 -20.00 -17.70 -0.23
C ASP A 125 -20.01 -18.36 1.16
N GLY A 126 -19.21 -17.81 2.10
CA GLY A 126 -19.07 -18.34 3.47
C GLY A 126 -18.09 -19.50 3.63
N ALA A 127 -17.46 -19.97 2.56
CA ALA A 127 -16.44 -21.02 2.59
C ALA A 127 -15.03 -20.45 2.38
N TRP A 128 -14.08 -20.91 3.20
CA TRP A 128 -12.67 -20.58 3.03
C TRP A 128 -12.04 -21.37 1.89
N ILE A 129 -11.36 -20.68 0.99
CA ILE A 129 -10.63 -21.25 -0.14
C ILE A 129 -9.17 -20.80 -0.02
N ALA A 130 -8.27 -21.76 0.19
CA ALA A 130 -6.86 -21.48 0.42
C ALA A 130 -6.11 -21.00 -0.84
N ASN A 131 -6.54 -21.46 -2.02
CA ASN A 131 -5.97 -21.14 -3.32
C ASN A 131 -6.94 -20.25 -4.10
N THR A 132 -6.45 -19.20 -4.73
CA THR A 132 -7.27 -18.19 -5.38
C THR A 132 -7.33 -18.41 -6.89
N GLU A 133 -8.43 -19.00 -7.35
CA GLU A 133 -8.69 -19.16 -8.79
C GLU A 133 -9.07 -17.81 -9.43
N TYR A 134 -8.08 -17.09 -9.96
CA TYR A 134 -8.28 -15.76 -10.57
C TYR A 134 -9.16 -15.78 -11.83
N SER A 135 -9.41 -16.93 -12.45
CA SER A 135 -10.35 -17.02 -13.58
C SER A 135 -11.82 -17.03 -13.13
N ASP A 136 -12.12 -17.42 -11.89
CA ASP A 136 -13.48 -17.45 -11.32
C ASP A 136 -14.06 -16.03 -11.24
N GLN A 137 -15.27 -15.85 -11.76
CA GLN A 137 -15.95 -14.57 -11.76
C GLN A 137 -16.22 -14.05 -10.33
N ARG A 138 -16.50 -14.94 -9.37
CA ARG A 138 -16.73 -14.57 -7.97
C ARG A 138 -15.48 -13.98 -7.33
N VAL A 139 -14.31 -14.54 -7.65
CA VAL A 139 -13.00 -14.04 -7.21
C VAL A 139 -12.73 -12.66 -7.80
N LYS A 140 -12.95 -12.49 -9.10
CA LYS A 140 -12.78 -11.19 -9.78
C LYS A 140 -13.67 -10.13 -9.16
N ASP A 141 -14.94 -10.43 -8.96
CA ASP A 141 -15.91 -9.49 -8.40
C ASP A 141 -15.53 -9.11 -6.97
N LEU A 142 -15.16 -10.07 -6.13
CA LEU A 142 -14.69 -9.81 -4.76
C LEU A 142 -13.45 -8.91 -4.76
N LEU A 143 -12.37 -9.32 -5.41
CA LEU A 143 -11.09 -8.59 -5.39
C LEU A 143 -11.20 -7.18 -5.99
N LEU A 144 -11.97 -7.02 -7.08
CA LEU A 144 -12.18 -5.70 -7.67
C LEU A 144 -13.02 -4.81 -6.76
N ASN A 145 -13.98 -5.36 -6.01
CA ASN A 145 -14.75 -4.58 -5.04
C ASN A 145 -13.88 -4.16 -3.85
N GLU A 146 -13.10 -5.08 -3.27
CA GLU A 146 -12.15 -4.77 -2.18
C GLU A 146 -11.16 -3.66 -2.59
N VAL A 147 -10.59 -3.74 -3.79
CA VAL A 147 -9.65 -2.72 -4.28
C VAL A 147 -10.35 -1.38 -4.57
N LYS A 148 -11.59 -1.37 -5.06
CA LYS A 148 -12.36 -0.13 -5.22
C LYS A 148 -12.64 0.53 -3.89
N GLU A 149 -13.02 -0.24 -2.88
CA GLU A 149 -13.25 0.25 -1.52
C GLU A 149 -11.97 0.80 -0.91
N LEU A 150 -10.86 0.07 -1.04
CA LEU A 150 -9.54 0.52 -0.62
C LEU A 150 -9.15 1.84 -1.29
N ALA A 151 -9.27 1.93 -2.61
CA ALA A 151 -8.92 3.14 -3.35
C ALA A 151 -9.77 4.34 -2.91
N LYS A 152 -11.04 4.11 -2.57
CA LYS A 152 -11.97 5.14 -2.08
C LYS A 152 -11.64 5.56 -0.66
N GLU A 153 -11.39 4.62 0.25
CA GLU A 153 -11.11 4.88 1.66
C GLU A 153 -9.82 5.69 1.84
N TYR A 154 -8.77 5.33 1.10
CA TYR A 154 -7.45 5.94 1.24
C TYR A 154 -7.22 7.11 0.28
N GLN A 155 -8.23 7.46 -0.52
CA GLN A 155 -8.14 8.58 -1.45
C GLN A 155 -7.74 9.87 -0.72
N ASN A 156 -6.77 10.59 -1.28
CA ASN A 156 -6.26 11.86 -0.73
C ASN A 156 -5.61 11.75 0.65
N THR A 157 -5.23 10.56 1.12
CA THR A 157 -4.47 10.40 2.36
C THR A 157 -3.06 10.99 2.21
N PRO A 158 -2.69 12.04 2.98
CA PRO A 158 -1.33 12.56 2.93
C PRO A 158 -0.32 11.47 3.30
N GLY A 159 0.73 11.32 2.50
CA GLY A 159 1.76 10.31 2.71
C GLY A 159 1.52 8.97 2.03
N LEU A 160 0.33 8.73 1.47
CA LEU A 160 0.13 7.55 0.63
C LEU A 160 0.89 7.72 -0.69
N LEU A 161 1.83 6.81 -0.96
CA LEU A 161 2.65 6.84 -2.16
C LEU A 161 2.00 6.08 -3.31
N LEU A 162 1.62 4.83 -3.07
CA LEU A 162 1.01 3.97 -4.08
C LEU A 162 0.20 2.84 -3.43
N TYR A 163 -0.70 2.26 -4.22
CA TYR A 163 -1.37 1.00 -3.92
C TYR A 163 -0.55 -0.14 -4.52
N LEU A 164 -0.21 -1.13 -3.70
CA LEU A 164 0.48 -2.34 -4.11
C LEU A 164 -0.50 -3.50 -4.08
N LEU A 165 -0.91 -3.97 -5.26
CA LEU A 165 -1.86 -5.06 -5.39
C LEU A 165 -1.12 -6.38 -5.52
N GLY A 166 -1.19 -7.18 -4.46
CA GLY A 166 -0.61 -8.50 -4.40
C GLY A 166 0.67 -8.60 -3.60
N ASN A 167 1.06 -9.84 -3.35
CA ASN A 167 2.39 -10.25 -2.98
C ASN A 167 2.62 -11.61 -3.64
N GLU A 168 3.34 -11.64 -4.75
CA GLU A 168 3.69 -12.90 -5.41
C GLU A 168 2.48 -13.79 -5.74
N ASN A 169 1.38 -13.19 -6.18
CA ASN A 169 0.12 -13.87 -6.51
C ASN A 169 0.26 -14.89 -7.65
N ASN A 170 1.36 -14.82 -8.38
CA ASN A 170 1.74 -15.76 -9.42
C ASN A 170 2.44 -17.01 -8.89
N TYR A 171 2.95 -17.04 -7.65
CA TYR A 171 3.52 -18.26 -7.07
C TYR A 171 2.40 -19.27 -6.78
N GLY A 172 2.16 -20.15 -7.76
CA GLY A 172 1.08 -21.13 -7.78
C GLY A 172 0.36 -21.19 -9.14
N LEU A 173 0.52 -20.15 -9.98
CA LEU A 173 0.12 -20.20 -11.38
C LEU A 173 1.14 -21.05 -12.12
N PHE A 174 0.79 -22.31 -12.41
CA PHE A 174 1.52 -23.10 -13.38
C PHE A 174 1.19 -22.55 -14.77
N TRP A 175 2.21 -22.13 -15.50
CA TRP A 175 2.08 -21.73 -16.89
C TRP A 175 1.76 -22.99 -17.70
N GLU A 176 0.53 -23.13 -18.21
CA GLU A 176 0.21 -24.13 -19.26
C GLU A 176 0.42 -23.54 -20.67
N GLY A 177 1.37 -22.62 -20.85
CA GLY A 177 1.70 -22.09 -22.17
C GLY A 177 2.60 -20.85 -22.19
N ALA A 178 3.86 -21.03 -22.59
CA ALA A 178 4.39 -20.66 -23.91
C ALA A 178 5.93 -20.80 -23.94
N GLU A 179 6.43 -21.53 -24.95
CA GLU A 179 7.82 -21.59 -25.49
C GLU A 179 8.95 -22.28 -24.68
N THR A 180 8.68 -23.03 -23.61
CA THR A 180 9.72 -23.88 -22.96
C THR A 180 9.24 -25.28 -22.53
N GLU A 181 8.18 -25.79 -23.16
CA GLU A 181 7.67 -27.13 -22.86
C GLU A 181 8.17 -28.18 -23.86
N ASP A 182 9.42 -28.60 -23.67
CA ASP A 182 9.92 -29.93 -24.07
C ASP A 182 10.28 -30.72 -22.79
N ILE A 183 9.43 -30.58 -21.77
CA ILE A 183 9.57 -31.27 -20.48
C ILE A 183 8.54 -32.41 -20.48
N PRO A 184 8.97 -33.69 -20.39
CA PRO A 184 8.06 -34.83 -20.39
C PRO A 184 6.99 -34.71 -19.31
N MET A 185 5.73 -34.75 -19.73
CA MET A 185 4.55 -34.50 -18.90
C MET A 185 4.08 -35.71 -18.07
N GLU A 186 4.66 -36.90 -18.26
CA GLU A 186 4.10 -38.16 -17.75
C GLU A 186 4.06 -38.27 -16.21
N ASP A 187 4.89 -37.53 -15.46
CA ASP A 187 5.06 -37.75 -14.00
C ASP A 187 4.82 -36.51 -13.11
N ARG A 188 4.01 -35.53 -13.54
CA ARG A 188 3.59 -34.45 -12.61
C ARG A 188 2.19 -34.70 -12.04
N GLU A 189 2.15 -35.24 -10.83
CA GLU A 189 1.03 -35.05 -9.90
C GLU A 189 0.91 -33.54 -9.59
N SER A 190 0.15 -32.81 -10.41
CA SER A 190 -0.07 -31.39 -10.20
C SER A 190 -0.97 -31.17 -8.98
N THR A 191 -0.50 -30.43 -7.99
CA THR A 191 -1.38 -29.86 -6.96
C THR A 191 -2.43 -28.97 -7.63
N ARG A 192 -3.68 -28.99 -7.14
CA ARG A 192 -4.78 -28.16 -7.66
C ARG A 192 -4.30 -26.73 -7.95
N ARG A 193 -4.61 -26.23 -9.16
CA ARG A 193 -4.29 -24.89 -9.65
C ARG A 193 -4.49 -23.85 -8.55
N ALA A 194 -3.51 -22.96 -8.39
CA ALA A 194 -3.53 -21.95 -7.35
C ALA A 194 -4.40 -20.75 -7.71
#